data_AF-A0A7C6WEI4-F1
#
_entry.id   AF-A0A7C6WEI4-F1
#
_cell.length_a   1.000
_cell.length_b   1.000
_cell.length_c   1.000
_cell.angle_alpha   90.00
_cell.angle_beta   90.00
_cell.angle_gamma   90.00
#
_symmetry.space_group_name_H-M   'P 1'
#
loop_
_entity.id
_entity.type
_entity.pdbx_description
1 polymer ?
#
loop_
_entity_poly.entity_id
_entity_poly.type
_entity_poly.pdbx_seq_one_letter_code
_entity_poly.pdbx_strand_id
1 'polypeptide(L)'
;MLDSTIKSQLAEYLKLLDNDLEIIVSVGDDEKSKEMQEFLNDVASLTPKITLKAGVLSRTPSFKINQKNKEFGVEFAGIPTGHEFNSLVLALLQVGGRTPKLEPEIIKQIQSIEGKLHFTSYISLTCQNCPDVVQALNMMSVLNPNISHTMVDGAVFTEEAEEKDVFAVPTVFLNDEFFSSGRISIEEILEKLGKDTTVDVTEPFDVLIIGGGPAGASAAIYSARKGVKTGVVAERIGGQVLDTQGIENLISVGKTDGSSLANTLENNMKYNGVTIIKGTKVDKVTKTDDLFELTLTNNTIVKTKTIIVATGAD
;
A
#
# COMPACT_ATOMS: atom_id res chain seq x y z
N MET A 1 -6.86 -6.74 27.24
CA MET A 1 -5.63 -6.18 26.63
C MET A 1 -5.84 -4.80 26.00
N LEU A 2 -6.95 -4.57 25.28
CA LEU A 2 -7.25 -3.24 24.70
C LEU A 2 -7.75 -2.26 25.76
N ASP A 3 -7.29 -1.01 25.72
CA ASP A 3 -7.84 0.04 26.59
C ASP A 3 -9.23 0.50 26.12
N SER A 4 -9.96 1.21 26.99
CA SER A 4 -11.33 1.63 26.75
C SER A 4 -11.49 2.58 25.56
N THR A 5 -10.49 3.42 25.28
CA THR A 5 -10.53 4.36 24.16
C THR A 5 -10.41 3.61 22.84
N ILE A 6 -9.44 2.69 22.74
CA ILE A 6 -9.26 1.86 21.56
C ILE A 6 -10.49 0.97 21.33
N LYS A 7 -11.06 0.37 22.38
CA LYS A 7 -12.29 -0.43 22.26
C LYS A 7 -13.45 0.39 21.68
N SER A 8 -13.63 1.62 22.15
CA SER A 8 -14.68 2.52 21.67
C SER A 8 -14.48 2.87 20.19
N GLN A 9 -13.27 3.25 19.79
CA GLN A 9 -12.94 3.57 18.39
C GLN A 9 -13.13 2.36 17.48
N LEU A 10 -12.64 1.19 17.90
CA LEU A 10 -12.77 -0.04 17.14
C LEU A 10 -14.25 -0.43 16.98
N ALA A 11 -15.06 -0.31 18.03
CA ALA A 11 -16.50 -0.59 17.96
C ALA A 11 -17.21 0.29 16.92
N GLU A 12 -16.86 1.57 16.80
CA GLU A 12 -17.41 2.45 15.75
C GLU A 12 -17.04 1.99 14.35
N TYR A 13 -15.78 1.61 14.12
CA TYR A 13 -15.38 1.04 12.82
C TYR A 13 -16.09 -0.28 12.52
N LEU A 14 -16.25 -1.16 13.51
CA LEU A 14 -16.88 -2.47 13.33
C LEU A 14 -18.38 -2.39 12.94
N LYS A 15 -19.05 -1.26 13.20
CA LYS A 15 -20.40 -1.00 12.65
C LYS A 15 -20.41 -0.94 11.12
N LEU A 16 -19.27 -0.65 10.50
CA LEU A 16 -19.11 -0.60 9.05
C LEU A 16 -18.89 -1.98 8.43
N LEU A 17 -18.86 -3.09 9.18
CA LEU A 17 -18.77 -4.41 8.56
C LEU A 17 -20.05 -4.73 7.77
N ASP A 18 -19.91 -5.11 6.51
CA ASP A 18 -21.05 -5.52 5.68
C ASP A 18 -21.36 -7.01 5.89
N ASN A 19 -20.34 -7.85 6.09
CA ASN A 19 -20.43 -9.30 6.25
C ASN A 19 -19.95 -9.78 7.62
N ASP A 20 -20.37 -11.00 7.99
CA ASP A 20 -19.84 -11.71 9.14
C ASP A 20 -18.41 -12.20 8.88
N LEU A 21 -17.58 -12.19 9.91
CA LEU A 21 -16.20 -12.64 9.92
C LEU A 21 -16.04 -13.90 10.77
N GLU A 22 -15.25 -14.85 10.28
CA GLU A 22 -14.73 -15.98 11.05
C GLU A 22 -13.22 -15.79 11.20
N ILE A 23 -12.75 -15.61 12.43
CA ILE A 23 -11.33 -15.51 12.75
C ILE A 23 -10.85 -16.88 13.23
N ILE A 24 -9.99 -17.51 12.46
CA ILE A 24 -9.33 -18.76 12.83
C ILE A 24 -8.14 -18.41 13.71
N VAL A 25 -8.04 -19.01 14.89
CA VAL A 25 -7.04 -18.69 15.91
C VAL A 25 -6.15 -19.92 16.16
N SER A 26 -4.84 -19.74 15.98
CA SER A 26 -3.81 -20.75 16.26
C SER A 26 -2.97 -20.27 17.44
N VAL A 27 -3.19 -20.88 18.61
CA VAL A 27 -2.56 -20.53 19.89
C VAL A 27 -1.95 -21.76 20.55
N GLY A 28 -0.81 -21.58 21.21
CA GLY A 28 -0.17 -22.55 22.08
C GLY A 28 -0.37 -22.24 23.56
N ASP A 29 0.50 -22.80 24.41
CA ASP A 29 0.44 -22.64 25.87
C ASP A 29 1.30 -21.47 26.40
N ASP A 30 2.07 -20.82 25.52
CA ASP A 30 2.97 -19.72 25.86
C ASP A 30 2.23 -18.40 26.19
N GLU A 31 2.93 -17.47 26.83
CA GLU A 31 2.35 -16.19 27.25
C GLU A 31 1.86 -15.33 26.07
N LYS A 32 2.55 -15.36 24.92
CA LYS A 32 2.11 -14.59 23.74
C LYS A 32 0.85 -15.16 23.12
N SER A 33 0.69 -16.48 23.15
CA SER A 33 -0.55 -17.16 22.78
C SER A 33 -1.73 -16.77 23.67
N LYS A 34 -1.52 -16.66 25.00
CA LYS A 34 -2.55 -16.18 25.93
C LYS A 34 -2.91 -14.72 25.68
N GLU A 35 -1.91 -13.85 25.53
CA GLU A 35 -2.11 -12.43 25.21
C GLU A 35 -2.92 -12.26 23.91
N MET A 36 -2.57 -13.01 22.85
CA MET A 36 -3.29 -12.96 21.57
C MET A 36 -4.74 -13.45 21.71
N GLN A 37 -4.98 -14.53 22.47
CA GLN A 37 -6.33 -15.03 22.72
C GLN A 37 -7.17 -13.99 23.48
N GLU A 38 -6.62 -13.33 24.50
CA GLU A 38 -7.29 -12.25 25.23
C GLU A 38 -7.58 -11.04 24.34
N PHE A 39 -6.62 -10.66 23.50
CA PHE A 39 -6.78 -9.59 22.52
C PHE A 39 -7.92 -9.87 21.54
N LEU A 40 -7.96 -11.07 20.96
CA LEU A 40 -9.01 -11.46 20.01
C LEU A 40 -10.38 -11.60 20.69
N ASN A 41 -10.43 -12.07 21.93
CA ASN A 41 -11.65 -12.08 22.74
C ASN A 41 -12.18 -10.65 22.97
N ASP A 42 -11.29 -9.70 23.28
CA ASP A 42 -11.65 -8.29 23.39
C ASP A 42 -12.24 -7.77 22.07
N VAL A 43 -11.60 -8.03 20.92
CA VAL A 43 -12.09 -7.63 19.59
C VAL A 43 -13.45 -8.24 19.26
N ALA A 44 -13.61 -9.55 19.44
CA ALA A 44 -14.85 -10.26 19.15
C ALA A 44 -16.01 -9.81 20.05
N SER A 45 -15.72 -9.38 21.29
CA SER A 45 -16.75 -8.87 22.21
C SER A 45 -17.41 -7.56 21.75
N LEU A 46 -16.78 -6.83 20.83
CA LEU A 46 -17.27 -5.53 20.36
C LEU A 46 -18.39 -5.64 19.31
N THR A 47 -18.58 -6.80 18.69
CA THR A 47 -19.61 -7.00 17.66
C THR A 47 -20.02 -8.46 17.51
N PRO A 48 -21.32 -8.78 17.34
CA PRO A 48 -21.76 -10.15 17.06
C PRO A 48 -21.34 -10.66 15.67
N LYS A 49 -20.84 -9.78 14.79
CA LYS A 49 -20.39 -10.15 13.44
C LYS A 49 -19.05 -10.88 13.40
N ILE A 50 -18.30 -10.92 14.50
CA ILE A 50 -17.01 -11.61 14.58
C ILE A 50 -17.17 -12.88 15.41
N THR A 51 -16.83 -14.03 14.83
CA THR A 51 -16.76 -15.31 15.55
C THR A 51 -15.32 -15.80 15.57
N LEU A 52 -14.86 -16.24 16.75
CA LEU A 52 -13.54 -16.87 16.90
C LEU A 52 -13.68 -18.39 16.81
N LYS A 53 -12.75 -19.03 16.10
CA LYS A 53 -12.70 -20.49 15.94
C LYS A 53 -11.27 -20.96 16.13
N ALA A 54 -11.06 -21.95 16.99
CA ALA A 54 -9.75 -22.59 17.12
C ALA A 54 -9.38 -23.31 15.81
N GLY A 55 -8.11 -23.24 15.42
CA GLY A 55 -7.56 -23.92 14.26
C GLY A 55 -6.05 -24.10 14.36
N VAL A 56 -5.46 -24.62 13.30
CA VAL A 56 -4.00 -24.77 13.17
C VAL A 56 -3.59 -23.98 11.94
N LEU A 57 -2.71 -23.01 12.13
CA LEU A 57 -2.15 -22.17 11.08
C LEU A 57 -0.64 -22.42 10.93
N SER A 58 -0.02 -21.76 9.96
CA SER A 58 1.41 -21.92 9.65
C SER A 58 2.33 -21.55 10.82
N ARG A 59 1.88 -20.61 11.66
CA ARG A 59 2.61 -20.05 12.80
C ARG A 59 1.74 -20.06 14.04
N THR A 60 2.37 -20.14 15.21
CA THR A 60 1.71 -20.04 16.51
C THR A 60 2.57 -19.15 17.40
N PRO A 61 2.02 -18.06 17.99
CA PRO A 61 0.64 -17.58 17.86
C PRO A 61 0.36 -16.87 16.52
N SER A 62 -0.76 -17.22 15.87
CA SER A 62 -1.29 -16.47 14.73
C SER A 62 -2.81 -16.55 14.62
N PHE A 63 -3.39 -15.67 13.81
CA PHE A 63 -4.80 -15.73 13.44
C PHE A 63 -5.04 -15.31 12.00
N LYS A 64 -6.09 -15.88 11.40
CA LYS A 64 -6.52 -15.59 10.03
C LYS A 64 -7.94 -15.04 10.03
N ILE A 65 -8.11 -13.85 9.46
CA ILE A 65 -9.39 -13.17 9.31
C ILE A 65 -10.00 -13.58 7.98
N ASN A 66 -11.10 -14.33 8.01
CA ASN A 66 -11.84 -14.71 6.82
C ASN A 66 -13.25 -14.11 6.84
N GLN A 67 -13.80 -13.89 5.65
CA GLN A 67 -15.25 -13.73 5.53
C GLN A 67 -15.89 -15.09 5.84
N LYS A 68 -16.98 -15.10 6.61
CA LYS A 68 -17.67 -16.34 6.98
C LYS A 68 -17.99 -17.19 5.74
N ASN A 69 -17.65 -18.48 5.80
CA ASN A 69 -17.77 -19.47 4.72
C ASN A 69 -16.86 -19.22 3.49
N LYS A 70 -15.79 -18.43 3.61
CA LYS A 70 -14.76 -18.28 2.58
C LYS A 70 -13.38 -18.67 3.14
N GLU A 71 -12.52 -19.21 2.28
CA GLU A 71 -11.18 -19.68 2.68
C GLU A 71 -10.06 -18.65 2.43
N PHE A 72 -10.38 -17.53 1.79
CA PHE A 72 -9.43 -16.43 1.56
C PHE A 72 -9.59 -15.34 2.62
N GLY A 73 -8.46 -14.77 3.02
CA GLY A 73 -8.37 -13.85 4.15
C GLY A 73 -6.95 -13.38 4.40
N VAL A 74 -6.80 -12.57 5.44
CA VAL A 74 -5.53 -12.00 5.88
C VAL A 74 -5.04 -12.71 7.13
N GLU A 75 -3.76 -13.09 7.19
CA GLU A 75 -3.14 -13.74 8.35
C GLU A 75 -2.18 -12.80 9.07
N PHE A 76 -2.21 -12.84 10.40
CA PHE A 76 -1.31 -12.12 11.30
C PHE A 76 -0.66 -13.13 12.24
N ALA A 77 0.66 -13.21 12.24
CA ALA A 77 1.46 -13.98 13.17
C ALA A 77 2.07 -13.03 14.22
N GLY A 78 1.57 -13.14 15.46
CA GLY A 78 1.77 -12.15 16.51
C GLY A 78 0.55 -11.24 16.73
N ILE A 79 0.70 -10.21 17.58
CA ILE A 79 -0.40 -9.33 18.00
C ILE A 79 -0.22 -7.96 17.34
N PRO A 80 -1.01 -7.59 16.30
CA PRO A 80 -0.82 -6.36 15.54
C PRO A 80 -1.29 -5.13 16.31
N THR A 81 -0.53 -4.75 17.33
CA THR A 81 -0.70 -3.52 18.12
C THR A 81 0.22 -2.41 17.60
N GLY A 82 0.34 -1.29 18.33
CA GLY A 82 1.20 -0.19 17.95
C GLY A 82 0.81 0.41 16.59
N HIS A 83 1.79 0.56 15.70
CA HIS A 83 1.55 1.07 14.35
C HIS A 83 0.70 0.14 13.47
N GLU A 84 0.69 -1.17 13.76
CA GLU A 84 -0.07 -2.17 13.00
C GLU A 84 -1.54 -2.29 13.42
N PHE A 85 -1.97 -1.59 14.48
CA PHE A 85 -3.37 -1.60 14.89
C PHE A 85 -4.30 -1.09 13.77
N ASN A 86 -3.88 -0.06 13.04
CA ASN A 86 -4.64 0.44 11.90
C ASN A 86 -4.68 -0.57 10.75
N SER A 87 -3.60 -1.33 10.53
CA SER A 87 -3.56 -2.42 9.55
C SER A 87 -4.56 -3.51 9.87
N LEU A 88 -4.72 -3.88 11.16
CA LEU A 88 -5.76 -4.79 11.63
C LEU A 88 -7.17 -4.24 11.38
N VAL A 89 -7.43 -2.97 11.75
CA VAL A 89 -8.74 -2.34 11.54
C VAL A 89 -9.13 -2.38 10.06
N LEU A 90 -8.21 -2.01 9.17
CA LEU A 90 -8.45 -2.05 7.73
C LEU A 90 -8.67 -3.48 7.21
N ALA A 91 -7.89 -4.46 7.69
CA ALA A 91 -8.10 -5.87 7.31
C ALA A 91 -9.49 -6.37 7.72
N LEU A 92 -9.94 -6.08 8.95
CA LEU A 92 -11.29 -6.42 9.42
C LEU A 92 -12.37 -5.81 8.51
N LEU A 93 -12.25 -4.52 8.19
CA LEU A 93 -13.20 -3.81 7.33
C LEU A 93 -13.23 -4.39 5.92
N GLN A 94 -12.06 -4.64 5.33
CA GLN A 94 -11.92 -5.05 3.94
C GLN A 94 -12.36 -6.50 3.72
N VAL A 95 -11.92 -7.42 4.59
CA VAL A 95 -12.43 -8.80 4.60
C VAL A 95 -13.94 -8.80 4.93
N GLY A 96 -14.39 -7.84 5.75
CA GLY A 96 -15.79 -7.60 6.09
C GLY A 96 -16.65 -7.07 4.93
N GLY A 97 -16.07 -6.81 3.76
CA GLY A 97 -16.80 -6.40 2.55
C GLY A 97 -16.57 -4.95 2.13
N ARG A 98 -15.80 -4.15 2.88
CA ARG A 98 -15.45 -2.79 2.44
C ARG A 98 -14.41 -2.86 1.31
N THR A 99 -14.74 -2.29 0.17
CA THR A 99 -13.81 -2.24 -0.96
C THR A 99 -12.55 -1.45 -0.59
N PRO A 100 -11.34 -1.99 -0.82
CA PRO A 100 -10.10 -1.22 -0.73
C PRO A 100 -10.16 0.06 -1.57
N LYS A 101 -9.65 1.17 -1.03
CA LYS A 101 -9.59 2.46 -1.73
C LYS A 101 -8.38 2.50 -2.67
N LEU A 102 -8.50 1.83 -3.80
CA LEU A 102 -7.49 1.79 -4.86
C LEU A 102 -8.07 2.28 -6.18
N GLU A 103 -7.20 2.63 -7.12
CA GLU A 103 -7.63 2.98 -8.47
C GLU A 103 -8.23 1.76 -9.19
N PRO A 104 -9.27 1.94 -10.02
CA PRO A 104 -9.90 0.83 -10.74
C PRO A 104 -8.93 0.02 -11.59
N GLU A 105 -7.90 0.65 -12.16
CA GLU A 105 -6.92 -0.04 -12.99
C GLU A 105 -6.01 -0.94 -12.15
N ILE A 106 -5.52 -0.44 -11.01
CA ILE A 106 -4.76 -1.25 -10.03
C ILE A 106 -5.59 -2.43 -9.53
N ILE A 107 -6.89 -2.24 -9.25
CA ILE A 107 -7.79 -3.34 -8.85
C ILE A 107 -7.86 -4.41 -9.95
N LYS A 108 -8.07 -4.02 -11.21
CA LYS A 108 -8.11 -4.95 -12.34
C LYS A 108 -6.79 -5.69 -12.51
N GLN A 109 -5.66 -5.00 -12.37
CA GLN A 109 -4.35 -5.62 -12.46
C GLN A 109 -4.14 -6.67 -11.37
N ILE A 110 -4.46 -6.34 -10.12
CA ILE A 110 -4.41 -7.29 -9.01
C ILE A 110 -5.30 -8.49 -9.30
N GLN A 111 -6.55 -8.28 -9.73
CA GLN A 111 -7.49 -9.36 -10.07
C GLN A 111 -7.04 -10.22 -11.26
N SER A 112 -6.23 -9.67 -12.17
CA SER A 112 -5.67 -10.40 -13.33
C SER A 112 -4.45 -11.25 -13.01
N ILE A 113 -3.96 -11.24 -11.77
CA ILE A 113 -2.80 -12.05 -11.38
C ILE A 113 -3.20 -13.52 -11.34
N GLU A 114 -2.47 -14.31 -12.11
CA GLU A 114 -2.55 -15.76 -12.16
C GLU A 114 -1.37 -16.38 -11.38
N GLY A 115 -1.54 -17.62 -10.91
CA GLY A 115 -0.54 -18.31 -10.09
C GLY A 115 -0.64 -17.95 -8.60
N LYS A 116 -0.24 -18.89 -7.74
CA LYS A 116 -0.30 -18.70 -6.29
C LYS A 116 0.87 -17.86 -5.81
N LEU A 117 0.57 -16.74 -5.18
CA LEU A 117 1.55 -15.82 -4.60
C LEU A 117 1.35 -15.75 -3.09
N HIS A 118 2.36 -16.20 -2.34
CA HIS A 118 2.34 -16.19 -0.88
C HIS A 118 3.30 -15.13 -0.37
N PHE A 119 2.77 -13.96 0.02
CA PHE A 119 3.55 -12.89 0.61
C PHE A 119 3.68 -13.09 2.12
N THR A 120 4.89 -12.88 2.64
CA THR A 120 5.16 -12.77 4.08
C THR A 120 5.86 -11.46 4.35
N SER A 121 5.33 -10.62 5.26
CA SER A 121 5.99 -9.37 5.67
C SER A 121 6.45 -9.45 7.12
N TYR A 122 7.75 -9.29 7.36
CA TYR A 122 8.29 -9.13 8.71
C TYR A 122 8.28 -7.66 9.12
N ILE A 123 7.75 -7.40 10.31
CA ILE A 123 7.61 -6.05 10.87
C ILE A 123 8.15 -5.98 12.29
N SER A 124 8.19 -4.76 12.82
CA SER A 124 8.29 -4.49 14.26
C SER A 124 7.17 -3.54 14.67
N LEU A 125 6.60 -3.69 15.87
CA LEU A 125 5.48 -2.87 16.35
C LEU A 125 5.81 -1.36 16.49
N THR A 126 7.11 -1.01 16.49
CA THR A 126 7.61 0.37 16.54
C THR A 126 7.95 0.96 15.17
N CYS A 127 7.84 0.15 14.11
CA CYS A 127 8.15 0.56 12.74
C CYS A 127 7.04 1.46 12.16
N GLN A 128 7.39 2.68 11.76
CA GLN A 128 6.42 3.64 11.20
C GLN A 128 6.08 3.38 9.72
N ASN A 129 6.96 2.71 8.98
CA ASN A 129 6.80 2.46 7.55
C ASN A 129 6.14 1.10 7.25
N CYS A 130 6.11 0.20 8.23
CA CYS A 130 5.57 -1.14 8.08
C CYS A 130 4.07 -1.18 7.77
N PRO A 131 3.21 -0.31 8.37
CA PRO A 131 1.78 -0.35 8.11
C PRO A 131 1.43 -0.15 6.64
N ASP A 132 2.15 0.71 5.91
CA ASP A 132 1.90 0.97 4.49
C ASP A 132 2.07 -0.32 3.66
N VAL A 133 3.12 -1.09 3.95
CA VAL A 133 3.44 -2.35 3.25
C VAL A 133 2.48 -3.46 3.64
N VAL A 134 2.18 -3.60 4.93
CA VAL A 134 1.20 -4.59 5.43
C VAL A 134 -0.18 -4.33 4.83
N GLN A 135 -0.62 -3.08 4.81
CA GLN A 135 -1.91 -2.69 4.23
C GLN A 135 -1.94 -2.92 2.72
N ALA A 136 -0.85 -2.61 2.00
CA ALA A 136 -0.73 -2.90 0.57
C ALA A 136 -0.98 -4.39 0.27
N LEU A 137 -0.24 -5.27 0.95
CA LEU A 137 -0.33 -6.72 0.75
C LEU A 137 -1.67 -7.31 1.24
N ASN A 138 -2.24 -6.78 2.32
CA ASN A 138 -3.59 -7.14 2.78
C ASN A 138 -4.66 -6.80 1.74
N MET A 139 -4.59 -5.61 1.13
CA MET A 139 -5.52 -5.22 0.07
C MET A 139 -5.40 -6.14 -1.14
N MET A 140 -4.18 -6.51 -1.52
CA MET A 140 -3.95 -7.44 -2.64
C MET A 140 -4.55 -8.82 -2.38
N SER A 141 -4.39 -9.37 -1.17
CA SER A 141 -4.94 -10.69 -0.81
C SER A 141 -6.47 -10.70 -0.70
N VAL A 142 -7.08 -9.56 -0.32
CA VAL A 142 -8.54 -9.41 -0.32
C VAL A 142 -9.10 -9.32 -1.75
N LEU A 143 -8.35 -8.72 -2.68
CA LEU A 143 -8.80 -8.49 -4.06
C LEU A 143 -8.59 -9.68 -4.99
N ASN A 144 -7.63 -10.57 -4.72
CA ASN A 144 -7.35 -11.74 -5.56
C ASN A 144 -7.15 -13.01 -4.69
N PRO A 145 -7.98 -14.05 -4.86
CA PRO A 145 -7.88 -15.30 -4.08
C PRO A 145 -6.59 -16.10 -4.32
N ASN A 146 -5.83 -15.82 -5.38
CA ASN A 146 -4.53 -16.43 -5.64
C ASN A 146 -3.39 -15.79 -4.84
N ILE A 147 -3.65 -14.64 -4.20
CA ILE A 147 -2.67 -13.92 -3.39
C ILE A 147 -3.02 -14.14 -1.92
N SER A 148 -2.07 -14.62 -1.13
CA SER A 148 -2.20 -14.64 0.33
C SER A 148 -1.13 -13.74 0.94
N HIS A 149 -1.45 -13.18 2.10
CA HIS A 149 -0.50 -12.39 2.87
C HIS A 149 -0.52 -12.79 4.35
N THR A 150 0.68 -13.00 4.90
CA THR A 150 0.92 -13.18 6.34
C THR A 150 1.85 -12.08 6.84
N MET A 151 1.34 -11.23 7.72
CA MET A 151 2.19 -10.32 8.50
C MET A 151 2.81 -11.10 9.68
N VAL A 152 4.09 -10.90 9.94
CA VAL A 152 4.85 -11.57 11.01
C VAL A 152 5.51 -10.51 11.89
N ASP A 153 5.21 -10.55 13.19
CA ASP A 153 5.93 -9.76 14.19
C ASP A 153 7.29 -10.41 14.47
N GLY A 154 8.36 -9.78 14.00
CA GLY A 154 9.72 -10.29 14.15
C GLY A 154 10.18 -10.40 15.61
N ALA A 155 9.54 -9.69 16.55
CA ALA A 155 9.84 -9.83 17.98
C ALA A 155 9.18 -11.05 18.64
N VAL A 156 8.13 -11.61 18.00
CA VAL A 156 7.49 -12.87 18.43
C VAL A 156 8.16 -14.07 17.76
N PHE A 157 8.57 -13.90 16.50
CA PHE A 157 9.18 -14.95 15.67
C PHE A 157 10.67 -14.65 15.43
N THR A 158 11.42 -14.41 16.50
CA THR A 158 12.84 -14.00 16.42
C THR A 158 13.71 -15.02 15.71
N GLU A 159 13.58 -16.31 16.05
CA GLU A 159 14.37 -17.38 15.43
C GLU A 159 14.13 -17.44 13.91
N GLU A 160 12.88 -17.34 13.48
CA GLU A 160 12.51 -17.33 12.06
C GLU A 160 13.05 -16.09 11.33
N ALA A 161 12.98 -14.92 11.99
CA ALA A 161 13.52 -13.67 11.44
C ALA A 161 15.04 -13.72 11.29
N GLU A 162 15.76 -14.31 12.25
CA GLU A 162 17.21 -14.50 12.19
C GLU A 162 17.59 -15.51 11.10
N GLU A 163 16.90 -16.64 11.00
CA GLU A 163 17.16 -17.67 9.96
C GLU A 163 16.94 -17.14 8.54
N LYS A 164 16.03 -16.18 8.36
CA LYS A 164 15.74 -15.52 7.08
C LYS A 164 16.55 -14.24 6.86
N ASP A 165 17.58 -13.97 7.68
CA ASP A 165 18.45 -12.80 7.56
C ASP A 165 17.67 -11.46 7.56
N VAL A 166 16.61 -11.37 8.36
CA VAL A 166 15.78 -10.15 8.48
C VAL A 166 16.45 -9.14 9.41
N PHE A 167 17.34 -8.33 8.84
CA PHE A 167 18.06 -7.27 9.58
C PHE A 167 17.35 -5.90 9.58
N ALA A 168 16.34 -5.71 8.73
CA ALA A 168 15.58 -4.48 8.61
C ALA A 168 14.09 -4.76 8.38
N VAL A 169 13.24 -3.81 8.75
CA VAL A 169 11.79 -3.90 8.58
C VAL A 169 11.21 -2.63 7.94
N PRO A 170 10.15 -2.73 7.12
CA PRO A 170 9.51 -3.96 6.68
C PRO A 170 10.40 -4.75 5.69
N THR A 171 10.39 -6.07 5.80
CA THR A 171 11.00 -6.96 4.78
C THR A 171 9.96 -7.95 4.30
N VAL A 172 9.85 -8.07 2.97
CA VAL A 172 8.84 -8.87 2.30
C VAL A 172 9.50 -10.04 1.59
N PHE A 173 8.90 -11.22 1.76
CA PHE A 173 9.20 -12.42 1.02
C PHE A 173 8.00 -12.79 0.14
N LEU A 174 8.28 -13.34 -1.04
CA LEU A 174 7.30 -13.91 -1.95
C LEU A 174 7.66 -15.37 -2.18
N ASN A 175 6.76 -16.29 -1.81
CA ASN A 175 6.98 -17.74 -1.92
C ASN A 175 8.31 -18.16 -1.28
N ASP A 176 8.58 -17.65 -0.08
CA ASP A 176 9.82 -17.84 0.71
C ASP A 176 11.11 -17.25 0.13
N GLU A 177 11.06 -16.58 -1.01
CA GLU A 177 12.21 -15.85 -1.58
C GLU A 177 12.14 -14.36 -1.23
N PHE A 178 13.32 -13.73 -1.01
CA PHE A 178 13.40 -12.30 -0.72
C PHE A 178 12.78 -11.48 -1.87
N PHE A 179 11.88 -10.55 -1.53
CA PHE A 179 11.16 -9.73 -2.52
C PHE A 179 11.52 -8.25 -2.42
N SER A 180 11.49 -7.68 -1.22
CA SER A 180 11.85 -6.27 -0.99
C SER A 180 12.18 -6.00 0.47
N SER A 181 12.93 -4.94 0.72
CA SER A 181 13.14 -4.37 2.05
C SER A 181 12.88 -2.86 2.02
N GLY A 182 12.33 -2.33 3.09
CA GLY A 182 11.87 -0.94 3.17
C GLY A 182 10.48 -0.73 2.59
N ARG A 183 10.07 0.54 2.52
CA ARG A 183 8.75 0.94 2.00
C ARG A 183 8.62 0.51 0.53
N ILE A 184 7.48 -0.05 0.18
CA ILE A 184 7.11 -0.42 -1.19
C ILE A 184 5.61 -0.18 -1.40
N SER A 185 5.24 0.40 -2.53
CA SER A 185 3.86 0.67 -2.94
C SER A 185 3.24 -0.52 -3.70
N ILE A 186 1.91 -0.54 -3.85
CA ILE A 186 1.21 -1.57 -4.65
C ILE A 186 1.68 -1.53 -6.10
N GLU A 187 1.86 -0.33 -6.66
CA GLU A 187 2.33 -0.15 -8.03
C GLU A 187 3.72 -0.77 -8.23
N GLU A 188 4.66 -0.55 -7.31
CA GLU A 188 5.99 -1.16 -7.34
C GLU A 188 5.94 -2.69 -7.16
N ILE A 189 5.03 -3.20 -6.31
CA ILE A 189 4.82 -4.65 -6.17
C ILE A 189 4.34 -5.23 -7.52
N LEU A 190 3.35 -4.60 -8.16
CA LEU A 190 2.80 -5.04 -9.44
C LEU A 190 3.87 -5.01 -10.55
N GLU A 191 4.69 -3.96 -10.60
CA GLU A 191 5.81 -3.85 -11.53
C GLU A 191 6.82 -4.99 -11.34
N LYS A 192 7.22 -5.29 -10.08
CA LYS A 192 8.09 -6.43 -9.76
C LYS A 192 7.48 -7.78 -10.14
N LEU A 193 6.15 -7.91 -10.15
CA LEU A 193 5.42 -9.09 -10.62
C LEU A 193 5.25 -9.13 -12.15
N GLY A 194 5.82 -8.17 -12.89
CA GLY A 194 5.70 -8.07 -14.34
C GLY A 194 4.33 -7.59 -14.83
N LYS A 195 3.50 -7.01 -13.94
CA LYS A 195 2.25 -6.34 -14.30
C LYS A 195 2.56 -4.89 -14.61
N ASP A 196 2.73 -4.62 -15.90
CA ASP A 196 3.01 -3.27 -16.38
C ASP A 196 1.79 -2.36 -16.11
N THR A 197 1.95 -1.34 -15.27
CA THR A 197 1.00 -0.24 -15.08
C THR A 197 1.04 0.70 -16.29
N THR A 198 0.84 0.14 -17.48
CA THR A 198 0.95 0.88 -18.73
C THR A 198 -0.20 1.85 -18.85
N VAL A 199 0.11 3.07 -18.43
CA VAL A 199 -0.65 4.26 -18.78
C VAL A 199 -0.65 4.38 -20.30
N ASP A 200 -1.82 4.55 -20.91
CA ASP A 200 -1.92 4.74 -22.35
C ASP A 200 -1.22 6.05 -22.76
N VAL A 201 -0.08 5.90 -23.43
CA VAL A 201 0.77 6.99 -23.95
C VAL A 201 0.85 6.96 -25.47
N THR A 202 -0.08 6.28 -26.15
CA THR A 202 -0.06 6.10 -27.61
C THR A 202 -0.21 7.41 -28.38
N GLU A 203 -1.01 8.32 -27.85
CA GLU A 203 -1.25 9.64 -28.43
C GLU A 203 -0.36 10.72 -27.78
N PRO A 204 0.19 11.67 -28.57
CA PRO A 204 1.05 12.72 -28.03
C PRO A 204 0.33 13.62 -27.01
N PHE A 205 1.05 13.99 -25.94
CA PHE A 205 0.63 15.03 -25.02
C PHE A 205 0.76 16.42 -25.65
N ASP A 206 -0.05 17.38 -25.19
CA ASP A 206 0.20 18.79 -25.47
C ASP A 206 1.35 19.31 -24.60
N VAL A 207 1.40 18.87 -23.33
CA VAL A 207 2.49 19.15 -22.41
C VAL A 207 2.81 17.92 -21.56
N LEU A 208 4.10 17.62 -21.46
CA LEU A 208 4.64 16.57 -20.59
C LEU A 208 5.57 17.20 -19.57
N ILE A 209 5.27 16.97 -18.30
CA ILE A 209 6.07 17.45 -17.18
C ILE A 209 7.00 16.31 -16.73
N ILE A 210 8.30 16.60 -16.60
CA ILE A 210 9.31 15.66 -16.12
C ILE A 210 9.61 16.00 -14.66
N GLY A 211 9.12 15.16 -13.74
CA GLY A 211 9.26 15.31 -12.29
C GLY A 211 7.91 15.45 -11.58
N GLY A 212 7.73 14.67 -10.51
CA GLY A 212 6.47 14.54 -9.75
C GLY A 212 6.43 15.31 -8.43
N GLY A 213 7.43 16.16 -8.17
CA GLY A 213 7.47 17.01 -6.97
C GLY A 213 6.48 18.19 -7.01
N PRO A 214 6.49 19.07 -6.00
CA PRO A 214 5.55 20.19 -5.91
C PRO A 214 5.55 21.11 -7.15
N ALA A 215 6.71 21.37 -7.73
CA ALA A 215 6.84 22.17 -8.95
C ALA A 215 6.15 21.51 -10.15
N GLY A 216 6.41 20.21 -10.36
CA GLY A 216 5.81 19.45 -11.45
C GLY A 216 4.30 19.26 -11.29
N ALA A 217 3.85 18.94 -10.08
CA ALA A 217 2.43 18.81 -9.78
C ALA A 217 1.66 20.12 -10.01
N SER A 218 2.23 21.25 -9.58
CA SER A 218 1.66 22.57 -9.86
C SER A 218 1.56 22.84 -11.36
N ALA A 219 2.63 22.64 -12.12
CA ALA A 219 2.63 22.82 -13.57
C ALA A 219 1.58 21.94 -14.28
N ALA A 220 1.44 20.69 -13.84
CA ALA A 220 0.47 19.76 -14.40
C ALA A 220 -0.98 20.18 -14.12
N ILE A 221 -1.30 20.55 -12.88
CA ILE A 221 -2.65 21.02 -12.50
C ILE A 221 -3.03 22.25 -13.33
N TYR A 222 -2.13 23.24 -13.44
CA TYR A 222 -2.41 24.46 -14.20
C TYR A 222 -2.56 24.20 -15.70
N SER A 223 -1.77 23.28 -16.25
CA SER A 223 -1.87 22.88 -17.65
C SER A 223 -3.19 22.17 -17.94
N ALA A 224 -3.54 21.17 -17.13
CA ALA A 224 -4.78 20.41 -17.31
C ALA A 224 -6.03 21.30 -17.18
N ARG A 225 -6.00 22.31 -16.30
CA ARG A 225 -7.07 23.31 -16.18
C ARG A 225 -7.28 24.19 -17.42
N LYS A 226 -6.32 24.22 -18.35
CA LYS A 226 -6.49 24.86 -19.67
C LYS A 226 -7.08 23.91 -20.71
N GLY A 227 -7.41 22.67 -20.34
CA GLY A 227 -8.04 21.69 -21.21
C GLY A 227 -7.08 21.04 -22.20
N VAL A 228 -5.77 21.17 -22.00
CA VAL A 228 -4.75 20.53 -22.85
C VAL A 228 -4.35 19.17 -22.29
N LYS A 229 -4.02 18.22 -23.18
CA LYS A 229 -3.64 16.86 -22.81
C LYS A 229 -2.32 16.89 -22.05
N THR A 230 -2.39 16.66 -20.74
CA THR A 230 -1.28 16.88 -19.80
C THR A 230 -0.82 15.57 -19.20
N GLY A 231 0.49 15.32 -19.28
CA GLY A 231 1.14 14.15 -18.67
C GLY A 231 2.20 14.56 -17.66
N VAL A 232 2.46 13.71 -16.66
CA VAL A 232 3.58 13.81 -15.72
C VAL A 232 4.34 12.49 -15.73
N VAL A 233 5.67 12.53 -15.87
CA VAL A 233 6.55 11.37 -15.68
C VAL A 233 7.37 11.57 -14.42
N ALA A 234 7.36 10.62 -13.50
CA ALA A 234 8.13 10.68 -12.27
C ALA A 234 8.42 9.30 -11.68
N GLU A 235 9.59 9.14 -11.05
CA GLU A 235 9.89 7.94 -10.25
C GLU A 235 8.96 7.87 -9.03
N ARG A 236 8.85 8.98 -8.28
CA ARG A 236 7.99 9.13 -7.10
C ARG A 236 7.17 10.42 -7.14
N ILE A 237 5.87 10.34 -6.87
CA ILE A 237 5.01 11.52 -6.73
C ILE A 237 5.20 12.16 -5.36
N GLY A 238 5.41 13.46 -5.31
CA GLY A 238 5.81 14.21 -4.12
C GLY A 238 7.29 14.61 -4.13
N GLY A 239 8.17 13.85 -4.79
CA GLY A 239 9.61 14.16 -4.79
C GLY A 239 10.17 14.21 -3.36
N GLN A 240 11.04 15.19 -3.06
CA GLN A 240 11.71 15.32 -1.75
C GLN A 240 10.75 15.46 -0.55
N VAL A 241 9.53 15.97 -0.73
CA VAL A 241 8.65 16.16 0.44
C VAL A 241 8.26 14.83 1.07
N LEU A 242 8.25 13.72 0.31
CA LEU A 242 7.94 12.38 0.84
C LEU A 242 8.83 11.97 2.02
N ASP A 243 10.08 12.44 2.02
CA ASP A 243 11.08 12.10 3.04
C ASP A 243 11.03 13.07 4.24
N THR A 244 10.09 14.03 4.24
CA THR A 244 9.96 15.05 5.28
C THR A 244 8.89 14.68 6.30
N GLN A 245 9.27 14.58 7.58
CA GLN A 245 8.34 14.19 8.67
C GLN A 245 7.29 15.25 8.99
N GLY A 246 7.65 16.54 8.96
CA GLY A 246 6.77 17.62 9.36
C GLY A 246 6.99 18.87 8.52
N ILE A 247 5.90 19.45 8.04
CA ILE A 247 5.88 20.64 7.18
C ILE A 247 4.96 21.66 7.83
N GLU A 248 5.53 22.79 8.26
CA GLU A 248 4.82 23.87 8.97
C GLU A 248 4.94 25.23 8.26
N ASN A 249 5.58 25.24 7.08
CA ASN A 249 5.84 26.42 6.27
C ASN A 249 5.10 26.40 4.92
N LEU A 250 4.16 25.46 4.73
CA LEU A 250 3.27 25.47 3.58
C LEU A 250 2.17 26.51 3.81
N ILE A 251 2.27 27.66 3.13
CA ILE A 251 1.33 28.77 3.29
C ILE A 251 -0.12 28.27 3.23
N SER A 252 -0.97 28.73 4.15
CA SER A 252 -2.38 28.31 4.38
C SER A 252 -2.59 26.95 5.05
N VAL A 253 -1.54 26.15 5.27
CA VAL A 253 -1.61 24.86 5.98
C VAL A 253 -0.79 24.97 7.27
N GLY A 254 -1.46 24.88 8.43
CA GLY A 254 -0.80 25.06 9.72
C GLY A 254 0.24 23.98 10.04
N LYS A 255 -0.08 22.71 9.75
CA LYS A 255 0.83 21.58 9.86
C LYS A 255 0.39 20.46 8.93
N THR A 256 1.34 19.84 8.25
CA THR A 256 1.15 18.59 7.49
C THR A 256 2.43 17.76 7.53
N ASP A 257 2.43 16.62 6.86
CA ASP A 257 3.59 15.74 6.69
C ASP A 257 3.81 15.45 5.20
N GLY A 258 4.98 14.89 4.88
CA GLY A 258 5.39 14.59 3.52
C GLY A 258 4.44 13.69 2.74
N SER A 259 3.96 12.62 3.38
CA SER A 259 3.07 11.65 2.75
C SER A 259 1.70 12.25 2.48
N SER A 260 1.15 12.99 3.45
CA SER A 260 -0.11 13.72 3.33
C SER A 260 -0.07 14.76 2.19
N LEU A 261 1.02 15.52 2.09
CA LEU A 261 1.20 16.50 1.01
C LEU A 261 1.33 15.81 -0.36
N ALA A 262 2.17 14.79 -0.49
CA ALA A 262 2.35 14.04 -1.73
C ALA A 262 1.02 13.45 -2.23
N ASN A 263 0.25 12.82 -1.35
CA ASN A 263 -1.08 12.29 -1.65
C ASN A 263 -2.05 13.39 -2.11
N THR A 264 -2.00 14.56 -1.47
CA THR A 264 -2.84 15.71 -1.86
C THR A 264 -2.49 16.21 -3.25
N LEU A 265 -1.20 16.34 -3.56
CA LEU A 265 -0.72 16.73 -4.89
C LEU A 265 -1.17 15.74 -5.97
N GLU A 266 -0.99 14.45 -5.70
CA GLU A 266 -1.38 13.38 -6.62
C GLU A 266 -2.88 13.38 -6.91
N ASN A 267 -3.70 13.44 -5.85
CA ASN A 267 -5.16 13.46 -5.97
C ASN A 267 -5.64 14.69 -6.74
N ASN A 268 -5.00 15.85 -6.56
CA ASN A 268 -5.35 17.06 -7.29
C ASN A 268 -5.00 16.94 -8.79
N MET A 269 -3.84 16.37 -9.12
CA MET A 269 -3.48 16.07 -10.51
C MET A 269 -4.52 15.16 -11.17
N LYS A 270 -4.87 14.04 -10.51
CA LYS A 270 -5.90 13.09 -11.00
C LYS A 270 -7.26 13.74 -11.16
N TYR A 271 -7.67 14.57 -10.19
CA TYR A 271 -8.94 15.31 -10.25
C TYR A 271 -9.03 16.21 -11.48
N ASN A 272 -7.91 16.80 -11.92
CA ASN A 272 -7.88 17.63 -13.13
C ASN A 272 -7.65 16.82 -14.42
N GLY A 273 -7.61 15.48 -14.36
CA GLY A 273 -7.41 14.62 -15.53
C GLY A 273 -5.97 14.56 -16.03
N VAL A 274 -4.98 14.86 -15.18
CA VAL A 274 -3.57 14.68 -15.51
C VAL A 274 -3.27 13.20 -15.62
N THR A 275 -2.60 12.81 -16.71
CA THR A 275 -2.08 11.46 -16.89
C THR A 275 -0.76 11.32 -16.13
N ILE A 276 -0.67 10.40 -15.16
CA ILE A 276 0.51 10.26 -14.30
C ILE A 276 1.22 8.94 -14.62
N ILE A 277 2.44 9.04 -15.13
CA ILE A 277 3.34 7.92 -15.46
C ILE A 277 4.35 7.80 -14.31
N LYS A 278 4.13 6.86 -13.40
CA LYS A 278 4.92 6.66 -12.18
C LYS A 278 6.01 5.59 -12.36
N GLY A 279 6.92 5.47 -11.39
CA GLY A 279 7.89 4.35 -11.30
C GLY A 279 9.01 4.42 -12.34
N THR A 280 9.09 5.48 -13.14
CA THR A 280 10.06 5.57 -14.24
C THR A 280 10.61 6.99 -14.39
N LYS A 281 11.75 7.11 -15.06
CA LYS A 281 12.42 8.38 -15.34
C LYS A 281 12.52 8.58 -16.85
N VAL A 282 12.68 9.83 -17.26
CA VAL A 282 13.10 10.15 -18.62
C VAL A 282 14.60 9.92 -18.70
N ASP A 283 15.02 9.00 -19.57
CA ASP A 283 16.42 8.72 -19.87
C ASP A 283 16.95 9.62 -20.99
N LYS A 284 16.15 9.80 -22.05
CA LYS A 284 16.54 10.57 -23.22
C LYS A 284 15.39 11.42 -23.76
N VAL A 285 15.72 12.63 -24.21
CA VAL A 285 14.80 13.51 -24.95
C VAL A 285 15.35 13.74 -26.35
N THR A 286 14.54 13.47 -27.37
CA THR A 286 14.87 13.71 -28.77
C THR A 286 13.87 14.70 -29.37
N LYS A 287 14.37 15.79 -29.94
CA LYS A 287 13.55 16.72 -30.73
C LYS A 287 13.30 16.09 -32.10
N THR A 288 12.04 15.96 -32.48
CA THR A 288 11.59 15.65 -33.84
C THR A 288 11.01 16.93 -34.47
N ASP A 289 10.56 16.88 -35.72
CA ASP A 289 10.10 18.07 -36.45
C ASP A 289 9.03 18.87 -35.67
N ASP A 290 7.92 18.22 -35.30
CA ASP A 290 6.78 18.87 -34.64
C ASP A 290 6.62 18.50 -33.15
N LEU A 291 7.34 17.48 -32.67
CA LEU A 291 7.18 16.91 -31.33
C LEU A 291 8.52 16.68 -30.64
N PHE A 292 8.46 16.45 -29.34
CA PHE A 292 9.52 15.81 -28.57
C PHE A 292 9.15 14.35 -28.33
N GLU A 293 10.14 13.48 -28.44
CA GLU A 293 10.06 12.08 -28.09
C GLU A 293 10.94 11.82 -26.87
N LEU A 294 10.35 11.23 -25.82
CA LEU A 294 11.03 10.92 -24.57
C LEU A 294 11.10 9.41 -24.41
N THR A 295 12.31 8.88 -24.27
CA THR A 295 12.56 7.49 -23.91
C THR A 295 12.64 7.41 -22.39
N LEU A 296 11.80 6.56 -21.80
CA LEU A 296 11.77 6.31 -20.37
C LEU A 296 12.72 5.17 -19.99
N THR A 297 13.11 5.07 -18.72
CA THR A 297 14.02 4.01 -18.24
C THR A 297 13.46 2.60 -18.38
N ASN A 298 12.14 2.44 -18.52
CA ASN A 298 11.48 1.18 -18.83
C ASN A 298 11.33 0.92 -20.35
N ASN A 299 12.02 1.69 -21.20
CA ASN A 299 11.93 1.69 -22.67
C ASN A 299 10.60 2.16 -23.27
N THR A 300 9.67 2.65 -22.46
CA THR A 300 8.45 3.30 -22.98
C THR A 300 8.84 4.57 -23.74
N ILE A 301 8.19 4.80 -24.89
CA ILE A 301 8.37 6.01 -25.69
C ILE A 301 7.13 6.89 -25.52
N VAL A 302 7.32 8.13 -25.06
CA VAL A 302 6.27 9.12 -24.87
C VAL A 302 6.49 10.30 -25.81
N LYS A 303 5.42 10.77 -26.47
CA LYS A 303 5.48 11.93 -27.37
C LYS A 303 4.77 13.13 -26.78
N THR A 304 5.29 14.33 -27.03
CA THR A 304 4.67 15.58 -26.55
C THR A 304 5.00 16.78 -27.43
N LYS A 305 4.14 17.79 -27.48
CA LYS A 305 4.41 19.07 -28.15
C LYS A 305 5.34 19.97 -27.32
N THR A 306 5.20 19.94 -26.00
CA THR A 306 5.98 20.78 -25.08
C THR A 306 6.44 20.00 -23.85
N ILE A 307 7.56 20.43 -23.26
CA ILE A 307 8.16 19.81 -22.07
C ILE A 307 8.32 20.87 -20.98
N ILE A 308 7.99 20.50 -19.74
CA ILE A 308 8.39 21.25 -18.54
C ILE A 308 9.31 20.36 -17.72
N VAL A 309 10.53 20.82 -17.44
CA VAL A 309 11.49 20.09 -16.61
C VAL A 309 11.35 20.58 -15.16
N ALA A 310 11.00 19.68 -14.25
CA ALA A 310 10.75 19.93 -12.84
C ALA A 310 11.35 18.82 -11.96
N THR A 311 12.55 18.37 -12.30
CA THR A 311 13.23 17.20 -11.70
C THR A 311 13.77 17.44 -10.30
N GLY A 312 13.79 18.70 -9.83
CA GLY A 312 14.36 19.04 -8.52
C GLY A 312 15.87 18.85 -8.49
N ALA A 313 16.38 18.61 -7.29
CA ALA A 313 17.76 18.24 -6.99
C ALA A 313 17.75 17.19 -5.87
N ASP A 314 18.89 16.54 -5.65
CA ASP A 314 19.11 15.64 -4.52
C ASP A 314 19.58 16.43 -3.28
#